data_AF-A0A935GHT5-F1
#
_entry.id   AF-A0A935GHT5-F1
#
_cell.length_a   1.000
_cell.length_b   1.000
_cell.length_c   1.000
_cell.angle_alpha   90.00
_cell.angle_beta   90.00
_cell.angle_gamma   90.00
#
_symmetry.space_group_name_H-M   'P 1'
#
loop_
_entity.id
_entity.type
_entity.pdbx_description
1 polymer ?
#
loop_
_entity_poly.entity_id
_entity_poly.type
_entity_poly.pdbx_seq_one_letter_code
_entity_poly.pdbx_strand_id
1 'polypeptide(L)'
;MSAFEIAKITPMVREVFESAGDAWCATFEVAGTQGAWAQVMKGTLNVSCPLSTLPDLRELLGTLPKSGVESWEPNTSVIVTFASAPPQAVATAVDWLFAKFYGLGEYSVSCRLENLDG
;
A
#
# COMPACT_ATOMS: atom_id res chain seq x y z
N MET A 1 -8.38 -11.81 -2.85
CA MET A 1 -8.83 -10.40 -2.91
C MET A 1 -10.05 -10.27 -2.02
N SER A 2 -9.91 -9.59 -0.88
CA SER A 2 -11.05 -9.32 0.00
C SER A 2 -11.72 -8.02 -0.43
N ALA A 3 -12.86 -8.12 -1.12
CA ALA A 3 -13.61 -6.94 -1.57
C ALA A 3 -13.96 -5.98 -0.41
N PHE A 4 -14.08 -6.52 0.81
CA PHE A 4 -14.34 -5.75 2.02
C PHE A 4 -13.14 -4.88 2.45
N GLU A 5 -11.91 -5.40 2.36
CA GLU A 5 -10.73 -4.64 2.76
C GLU A 5 -10.40 -3.55 1.73
N ILE A 6 -10.59 -3.82 0.43
CA ILE A 6 -10.47 -2.78 -0.62
C ILE A 6 -11.45 -1.64 -0.35
N ALA A 7 -12.68 -1.95 0.05
CA ALA A 7 -13.69 -0.93 0.38
C ALA A 7 -13.33 -0.09 1.61
N LYS A 8 -12.53 -0.62 2.55
CA LYS A 8 -11.99 0.12 3.71
C LYS A 8 -10.77 0.97 3.37
N ILE A 9 -9.88 0.45 2.51
CA ILE A 9 -8.63 1.14 2.14
C ILE A 9 -8.92 2.32 1.20
N THR A 10 -9.83 2.12 0.23
CA THR A 10 -10.16 3.11 -0.81
C THR A 10 -10.49 4.52 -0.28
N PRO A 11 -11.38 4.72 0.72
CA PRO A 11 -11.70 6.05 1.23
C PRO A 11 -10.47 6.74 1.86
N MET A 12 -9.62 6.00 2.57
CA MET A 12 -8.40 6.55 3.17
C MET A 12 -7.40 7.03 2.11
N VAL A 13 -7.22 6.24 1.05
CA VAL A 13 -6.38 6.65 -0.09
C VAL A 13 -6.95 7.89 -0.77
N ARG A 14 -8.27 7.97 -0.92
CA ARG A 14 -8.93 9.15 -1.47
C ARG A 14 -8.64 10.38 -0.63
N GLU A 15 -8.77 10.29 0.69
CA GLU A 15 -8.48 11.40 1.60
C GLU A 15 -7.03 11.89 1.45
N VAL A 16 -6.03 10.99 1.34
CA VAL A 16 -4.64 11.37 1.06
C VAL A 16 -4.53 12.14 -0.26
N PHE A 17 -5.19 11.67 -1.32
CA PHE A 17 -5.07 12.26 -2.66
C PHE A 17 -5.79 13.61 -2.78
N GLU A 18 -6.90 13.78 -2.07
CA GLU A 18 -7.71 15.01 -2.07
C GLU A 18 -7.19 16.07 -1.08
N SER A 19 -6.35 15.68 -0.11
CA SER A 19 -5.80 16.62 0.86
C SER A 19 -4.92 17.69 0.22
N ALA A 20 -4.94 18.90 0.78
CA ALA A 20 -4.04 19.97 0.37
C ALA A 20 -2.62 19.68 0.92
N GLY A 21 -1.63 19.61 0.02
CA GLY A 21 -0.24 19.27 0.37
C GLY A 21 0.11 17.79 0.20
N ASP A 22 1.40 17.47 0.33
CA ASP A 22 1.96 16.13 0.07
C ASP A 22 2.35 15.38 1.35
N ALA A 23 2.17 16.00 2.52
CA ALA A 23 2.55 15.44 3.82
C ALA A 23 1.51 14.48 4.43
N TRP A 24 0.41 14.18 3.73
CA TRP A 24 -0.58 13.23 4.22
C TRP A 24 -0.18 11.79 3.93
N CYS A 25 -0.28 10.95 4.95
CA CYS A 25 0.05 9.54 4.89
C CYS A 25 -1.09 8.70 5.47
N ALA A 26 -1.59 7.73 4.70
CA ALA A 26 -2.48 6.69 5.21
C ALA A 26 -1.69 5.41 5.50
N THR A 27 -1.69 5.00 6.76
CA THR A 27 -1.07 3.75 7.23
C THR A 27 -2.15 2.69 7.41
N PHE A 28 -1.90 1.51 6.87
CA PHE A 28 -2.73 0.32 6.95
C PHE A 28 -1.95 -0.79 7.64
N GLU A 29 -2.53 -1.46 8.64
CA GLU A 29 -1.88 -2.58 9.32
C GLU A 29 -2.82 -3.78 9.34
N VAL A 30 -2.27 -4.97 9.08
CA VAL A 30 -3.05 -6.22 9.12
C VAL A 30 -3.20 -6.69 10.57
N ALA A 31 -4.45 -6.73 11.05
CA ALA A 31 -4.76 -7.20 12.40
C ALA A 31 -4.27 -8.65 12.60
N GLY A 32 -3.59 -8.88 13.72
CA GLY A 32 -3.06 -10.20 14.08
C GLY A 32 -1.82 -10.64 13.30
N THR A 33 -1.32 -9.85 12.34
CA THR A 33 -0.08 -10.14 11.60
C THR A 33 0.99 -9.12 11.94
N GLN A 34 1.93 -9.50 12.81
CA GLN A 34 2.97 -8.59 13.27
C GLN A 34 3.85 -8.11 12.10
N GLY A 35 4.02 -6.80 12.00
CA GLY A 35 4.90 -6.19 11.00
C GLY A 35 4.35 -6.21 9.57
N ALA A 36 3.07 -6.49 9.38
CA ALA A 36 2.38 -6.34 8.10
C ALA A 36 1.69 -4.98 8.01
N TRP A 37 2.32 -4.04 7.32
CA TRP A 37 1.84 -2.68 7.15
C TRP A 37 2.08 -2.14 5.74
N ALA A 38 1.27 -1.16 5.34
CA ALA A 38 1.42 -0.41 4.10
C ALA A 38 1.16 1.08 4.38
N GLN A 39 1.91 1.95 3.74
CA GLN A 39 1.80 3.40 3.83
C GLN A 39 1.57 3.96 2.43
N VAL A 40 0.53 4.78 2.29
CA VAL A 40 0.17 5.44 1.05
C VAL A 40 0.33 6.94 1.22
N MET A 41 1.14 7.52 0.34
CA MET A 41 1.30 8.96 0.14
C MET A 41 0.96 9.27 -1.33
N LYS A 42 0.88 10.55 -1.69
CA LYS A 42 0.65 10.93 -3.10
C LYS A 42 1.79 10.43 -3.99
N GLY A 43 1.47 9.49 -4.87
CA GLY A 43 2.41 8.90 -5.83
C GLY A 43 3.37 7.86 -5.25
N THR A 44 3.23 7.50 -3.97
CA THR A 44 4.13 6.56 -3.29
C THR A 44 3.36 5.54 -2.46
N LEU A 45 3.75 4.28 -2.60
CA LEU A 45 3.27 3.15 -1.82
C LEU A 45 4.48 2.45 -1.18
N ASN A 46 4.60 2.57 0.12
CA ASN A 46 5.64 1.91 0.92
C ASN A 46 5.01 0.73 1.66
N VAL A 47 5.54 -0.48 1.51
CA VAL A 47 4.96 -1.69 2.13
C VAL A 47 6.03 -2.50 2.81
N SER A 48 5.74 -2.99 4.00
CA SER A 48 6.60 -3.93 4.71
C SER A 48 6.77 -5.22 3.91
N CYS A 49 8.02 -5.67 3.76
CA CYS A 49 8.34 -6.84 2.96
C CYS A 49 9.14 -7.83 3.82
N PRO A 50 8.55 -8.94 4.29
CA PRO A 50 9.22 -9.92 5.14
C PRO A 50 10.11 -10.88 4.33
N LEU A 51 10.27 -10.63 3.03
CA LEU A 51 10.92 -11.53 2.09
C LEU A 51 12.39 -11.15 1.91
N SER A 52 13.25 -12.17 1.87
CA SER A 52 14.67 -12.01 1.55
C SER A 52 14.94 -11.80 0.05
N THR A 53 13.94 -12.10 -0.78
CA THR A 53 13.96 -11.89 -2.24
C THR A 53 12.69 -11.19 -2.66
N LEU A 54 12.81 -10.17 -3.53
CA LEU A 54 11.65 -9.46 -4.04
C LEU A 54 10.87 -10.38 -5.01
N PRO A 55 9.57 -10.63 -4.80
CA PRO A 55 8.79 -11.41 -5.74
C PRO A 55 8.56 -10.61 -7.03
N ASP A 56 8.14 -11.29 -8.10
CA ASP A 56 7.79 -10.60 -9.34
C ASP A 56 6.59 -9.68 -9.13
N LEU A 57 6.82 -8.37 -9.30
CA LEU A 57 5.82 -7.31 -9.14
C LEU A 57 5.23 -6.84 -10.48
N ARG A 58 5.55 -7.47 -11.62
CA ARG A 58 5.10 -6.98 -12.94
C ARG A 58 3.58 -6.88 -13.06
N GLU A 59 2.84 -7.81 -12.49
CA GLU A 59 1.37 -7.79 -12.50
C GLU A 59 0.85 -6.56 -11.74
N LEU A 60 1.37 -6.31 -10.54
CA LEU A 60 1.03 -5.14 -9.73
C LEU A 60 1.38 -3.83 -10.46
N LEU A 61 2.59 -3.72 -10.98
CA LEU A 61 3.06 -2.52 -11.69
C LEU A 61 2.24 -2.27 -12.97
N GLY A 62 1.70 -3.32 -13.59
CA GLY A 62 0.76 -3.18 -14.71
C GLY A 62 -0.57 -2.51 -14.33
N THR A 63 -0.96 -2.53 -13.04
CA THR A 63 -2.20 -1.91 -12.56
C THR A 63 -2.05 -0.44 -12.17
N LEU A 64 -0.82 0.03 -11.94
CA LEU A 64 -0.53 1.40 -11.54
C LEU A 64 0.16 2.16 -12.69
N PRO A 65 -0.36 3.34 -13.08
CA PRO A 65 0.17 4.09 -14.21
C PRO A 65 1.58 4.61 -13.94
N LYS A 66 2.49 4.44 -14.91
CA LYS A 66 3.90 4.85 -14.84
C LYS A 66 4.57 4.45 -13.52
N SER A 67 4.30 3.23 -13.06
CA SER A 67 4.80 2.75 -11.78
C SER A 67 6.15 2.04 -11.89
N GLY A 68 6.88 2.02 -10.79
CA GLY A 68 8.16 1.33 -10.66
C GLY A 68 8.57 1.14 -9.22
N VAL A 69 9.45 0.17 -8.98
CA VAL A 69 10.11 0.01 -7.68
C VAL A 69 11.19 1.10 -7.58
N GLU A 70 11.02 2.02 -6.64
CA GLU A 70 12.01 3.06 -6.35
C GLU A 70 13.12 2.51 -5.46
N SER A 71 12.74 1.78 -4.40
CA SER A 71 13.67 1.18 -3.45
C SER A 71 13.13 -0.12 -2.91
N TRP A 72 14.03 -1.03 -2.53
CA TRP A 72 13.69 -2.26 -1.84
C TRP A 72 14.83 -2.65 -0.91
N GLU A 73 14.46 -3.03 0.31
CA GLU A 73 15.38 -3.61 1.29
C GLU A 73 14.83 -4.98 1.77
N PRO A 74 15.64 -6.05 1.68
CA PRO A 74 15.24 -7.38 2.12
C PRO A 74 14.80 -7.39 3.59
N ASN A 75 13.73 -8.13 3.87
CA ASN A 75 13.14 -8.27 5.21
C ASN A 75 12.70 -6.94 5.87
N THR A 76 12.60 -5.86 5.09
CA THR A 76 12.29 -4.53 5.59
C THR A 76 11.09 -3.95 4.84
N SER A 77 11.29 -3.40 3.64
CA SER A 77 10.23 -2.72 2.90
C SER A 77 10.50 -2.63 1.40
N VAL A 78 9.45 -2.37 0.64
CA VAL A 78 9.51 -1.98 -0.78
C VAL A 78 8.78 -0.67 -0.96
N ILE A 79 9.40 0.25 -1.70
CA ILE A 79 8.83 1.53 -2.08
C ILE A 79 8.53 1.49 -3.57
N VAL A 80 7.25 1.63 -3.90
CA VAL A 80 6.73 1.72 -5.27
C VAL A 80 6.27 3.15 -5.51
N THR A 81 6.76 3.75 -6.59
CA THR A 81 6.26 5.04 -7.08
C THR A 81 5.29 4.81 -8.22
N PHE A 82 4.36 5.75 -8.40
CA PHE A 82 3.37 5.73 -9.48
C PHE A 82 2.91 7.16 -9.83
N ALA A 83 2.51 7.37 -11.08
CA ALA A 83 1.81 8.60 -11.46
C ALA A 83 0.37 8.58 -10.93
N SER A 84 -0.38 9.70 -11.06
CA SER A 84 -1.77 9.80 -10.59
C SER A 84 -2.61 8.57 -10.96
N ALA A 85 -3.13 7.89 -9.94
CA ALA A 85 -3.88 6.66 -10.04
C ALA A 85 -5.23 6.80 -9.32
N PRO A 86 -6.29 6.09 -9.75
CA PRO A 86 -7.54 6.03 -9.00
C PRO A 86 -7.31 5.45 -7.59
N PRO A 87 -7.94 5.98 -6.52
CA PRO A 87 -7.77 5.46 -5.16
C PRO A 87 -8.01 3.95 -5.03
N GLN A 88 -9.00 3.43 -5.79
CA GLN A 88 -9.31 2.01 -5.82
C GLN A 88 -8.18 1.15 -6.41
N ALA A 89 -7.44 1.66 -7.39
CA ALA A 89 -6.31 0.94 -7.98
C ALA A 89 -5.17 0.79 -6.96
N VAL A 90 -4.88 1.85 -6.20
CA VAL A 90 -3.90 1.82 -5.11
C VAL A 90 -4.38 0.91 -3.97
N ALA A 91 -5.65 0.96 -3.61
CA ALA A 91 -6.22 0.05 -2.61
C ALA A 91 -6.12 -1.43 -3.02
N THR A 92 -6.34 -1.72 -4.31
CA THR A 92 -6.16 -3.06 -4.87
C THR A 92 -4.69 -3.48 -4.84
N ALA A 93 -3.77 -2.56 -5.10
CA ALA A 93 -2.34 -2.80 -5.01
C ALA A 93 -1.90 -3.13 -3.58
N VAL A 94 -2.42 -2.43 -2.57
CA VAL A 94 -2.20 -2.74 -1.16
C VAL A 94 -2.71 -4.15 -0.81
N ASP A 95 -3.94 -4.51 -1.18
CA ASP A 95 -4.51 -5.85 -0.92
C ASP A 95 -3.66 -6.95 -1.58
N TRP A 96 -3.25 -6.74 -2.83
CA TRP A 96 -2.41 -7.68 -3.56
C TRP A 96 -1.06 -7.88 -2.87
N LEU A 97 -0.40 -6.80 -2.43
CA LEU A 97 0.89 -6.87 -1.75
C LEU A 97 0.79 -7.58 -0.41
N PHE A 98 -0.24 -7.30 0.38
CA PHE A 98 -0.49 -8.02 1.64
C PHE A 98 -0.70 -9.51 1.40
N ALA A 99 -1.55 -9.88 0.44
CA ALA A 99 -1.76 -11.29 0.09
C ALA A 99 -0.45 -11.95 -0.41
N LYS A 100 0.35 -11.24 -1.22
CA LYS A 100 1.56 -11.78 -1.83
C LYS A 100 2.71 -11.96 -0.84
N PHE A 101 2.93 -10.97 0.02
CA PHE A 101 4.08 -10.93 0.94
C PHE A 101 3.86 -11.77 2.19
N TYR A 102 2.61 -11.83 2.67
CA TYR A 102 2.28 -12.49 3.93
C TYR A 102 1.44 -13.76 3.73
N GLY A 103 1.10 -14.12 2.48
CA GLY A 103 0.33 -15.33 2.18
C GLY A 103 -1.07 -15.31 2.80
N LEU A 104 -1.66 -14.12 2.94
CA LEU A 104 -2.90 -13.94 3.69
C LEU A 104 -4.11 -14.47 2.92
N GLY A 105 -5.01 -15.11 3.65
CA GLY A 105 -6.36 -15.46 3.21
C GLY A 105 -7.33 -14.31 3.51
N GLU A 106 -8.28 -14.55 4.41
CA GLU A 106 -9.10 -13.48 4.98
C GLU A 106 -8.32 -12.75 6.07
N TYR A 107 -8.33 -11.43 6.02
CA TYR A 107 -7.67 -10.57 6.99
C TYR A 107 -8.51 -9.30 7.20
N SER A 108 -8.14 -8.54 8.23
CA SER A 108 -8.74 -7.24 8.51
C SER A 108 -7.65 -6.20 8.65
N VAL A 109 -7.86 -5.02 8.06
CA VAL A 109 -6.95 -3.88 8.20
C VAL A 109 -7.48 -2.88 9.23
N SER A 110 -6.58 -2.37 10.06
CA SER A 110 -6.76 -1.08 10.72
C SER A 110 -6.22 0.01 9.79
N CYS A 111 -6.84 1.19 9.84
CA CYS A 111 -6.45 2.34 9.04
C CYS A 111 -6.15 3.52 9.96
N ARG A 112 -5.13 4.29 9.60
CA ARG A 112 -4.78 5.56 10.26
C ARG A 112 -4.41 6.59 9.21
N LEU A 113 -4.86 7.83 9.38
CA LEU A 113 -4.45 8.96 8.56
C LEU A 113 -3.66 9.94 9.43
N GLU A 114 -2.49 10.34 8.96
CA GLU A 114 -1.56 11.23 9.67
C GLU A 114 -1.08 12.33 8.73
N ASN A 115 -0.88 13.54 9.27
CA ASN A 115 -0.18 14.62 8.60
C ASN A 115 1.25 14.66 9.15
N LEU A 116 2.24 14.45 8.27
CA LEU A 116 3.66 14.34 8.63
C LEU A 116 4.31 15.70 8.92
N ASP A 117 3.65 16.82 8.61
CA ASP A 117 4.12 18.18 8.91
C ASP A 117 3.62 18.71 10.27
N GLY A 118 2.80 17.92 10.99
CA GLY A 118 2.08 18.33 12.21
C GLY A 118 2.77 18.05 13.53
#